data_AF-A0A430L0I5-F1
#
_entry.id   AF-A0A430L0I5-F1
#
_cell.length_a   1.000
_cell.length_b   1.000
_cell.length_c   1.000
_cell.angle_alpha   90.00
_cell.angle_beta   90.00
_cell.angle_gamma   90.00
#
_symmetry.space_group_name_H-M   'P 1'
#
loop_
_entity.id
_entity.type
_entity.pdbx_description
1 polymer ?
#
loop_
_entity_poly.entity_id
_entity_poly.type
_entity_poly.pdbx_seq_one_letter_code
_entity_poly.pdbx_strand_id
1 'polypeptide(L)'
;MMPSLKTVHARALVAAAPVLCSGSGASSSLSMASSSVTWAAYLWRLIVSMLAPSTALLPFGAWAASVWGSPVPPELHLQPHHHSAQQQQPMQTGLPFGARTVSDFNCFSPNLPNVTIYATGGTIAGSAGSAHQTTGYHSGALGVQALIDAVPQLCNVANVRGVQFANADSIDMNSTMLMMLAEQIQDDLDSPYTQGVVVTHGTDTLDESAFFLDLTVQSDKPVVMTGSMRPATAISADGPMNLLSSVTLAATESARSRGVMIVINDRIGSARFTTKVNANHLDSFQSPDSGQLGTFVNIQPVFFYPPSRPLGHRHFDLQRTNGRWPGHQLTPDTALPQVEVLYGYQELSIGMFQAAIDLGARGIVLAGLGAGFWTSAGTEEIRRVVRETDIPVVVSRRPEGGFVGPCEAGIGAGFLNPQKARIQLQLALETSMDNDAIRALFEHTGVH
;
A
#
# COMPACT_ATOMS: atom_id res chain seq x y z
N MET A 1 24.11 -9.13 61.39
CA MET A 1 23.96 -10.02 60.21
C MET A 1 24.06 -9.18 58.95
N MET A 2 24.59 -9.75 57.86
CA MET A 2 24.65 -9.28 56.44
C MET A 2 24.69 -7.76 56.13
N PRO A 3 25.72 -7.25 55.42
CA PRO A 3 25.79 -5.87 54.93
C PRO A 3 25.05 -5.66 53.59
N SER A 4 24.80 -4.40 53.22
CA SER A 4 24.10 -4.02 51.98
C SER A 4 24.88 -4.36 50.70
N LEU A 5 24.20 -4.95 49.71
CA LEU A 5 24.68 -5.04 48.32
C LEU A 5 24.45 -3.71 47.59
N LYS A 6 25.49 -3.19 46.92
CA LYS A 6 25.40 -2.03 46.03
C LYS A 6 25.26 -2.48 44.57
N THR A 7 24.19 -2.07 43.89
CA THR A 7 23.97 -2.37 42.47
C THR A 7 24.70 -1.36 41.57
N VAL A 8 25.86 -1.73 41.05
CA VAL A 8 26.64 -0.89 40.13
C VAL A 8 25.95 -0.83 38.77
N HIS A 9 25.50 0.36 38.37
CA HIS A 9 25.02 0.64 37.02
C HIS A 9 26.17 1.11 36.14
N ALA A 10 26.72 0.22 35.31
CA ALA A 10 27.71 0.57 34.30
C ALA A 10 27.02 1.25 33.10
N ARG A 11 27.27 2.55 32.88
CA ARG A 11 26.90 3.23 31.63
C ARG A 11 27.86 2.81 30.53
N ALA A 12 27.38 2.09 29.52
CA ALA A 12 28.13 1.85 28.30
C ALA A 12 28.11 3.12 27.43
N LEU A 13 29.25 3.83 27.35
CA LEU A 13 29.46 4.79 26.25
C LEU A 13 29.85 4.02 25.00
N VAL A 14 28.98 4.04 23.99
CA VAL A 14 29.36 3.68 22.61
C VAL A 14 29.90 4.95 21.94
N ALA A 15 31.21 5.14 21.97
CA ALA A 15 31.86 6.21 21.24
C ALA A 15 31.92 5.86 19.75
N ALA A 16 31.28 6.66 18.90
CA ALA A 16 31.42 6.55 17.45
C ALA A 16 32.80 7.08 17.03
N ALA A 17 33.56 6.27 16.28
CA ALA A 17 34.80 6.67 15.65
C ALA A 17 34.60 6.78 14.12
N PRO A 18 34.99 7.89 13.48
CA PRO A 18 34.85 8.03 12.02
C PRO A 18 35.92 7.20 11.30
N VAL A 19 35.52 6.52 10.23
CA VAL A 19 36.45 5.86 9.31
C VAL A 19 36.67 6.76 8.10
N LEU A 20 37.93 7.08 7.81
CA LEU A 20 38.36 7.86 6.65
C LEU A 20 39.66 7.27 6.07
N CYS A 21 39.95 7.66 4.83
CA CYS A 21 41.20 7.39 4.08
C CYS A 21 41.43 5.95 3.57
N SER A 22 41.06 5.76 2.30
CA SER A 22 41.95 5.35 1.18
C SER A 22 43.01 4.24 1.38
N GLY A 23 42.99 3.24 0.49
CA GLY A 23 44.14 2.36 0.24
C GLY A 23 43.92 1.38 -0.91
N SER A 24 44.76 1.44 -1.94
CA SER A 24 44.68 0.56 -3.11
C SER A 24 45.72 -0.56 -3.07
N GLY A 25 45.33 -1.78 -3.47
CA GLY A 25 46.20 -2.64 -4.29
C GLY A 25 46.61 -4.01 -3.75
N ALA A 26 47.08 -4.83 -4.72
CA ALA A 26 47.81 -6.09 -4.61
C ALA A 26 47.10 -7.34 -4.07
N SER A 27 47.09 -8.37 -4.92
CA SER A 27 46.80 -9.77 -4.61
C SER A 27 48.00 -10.52 -4.03
N SER A 28 47.76 -11.56 -3.22
CA SER A 28 48.50 -12.84 -3.30
C SER A 28 47.83 -13.94 -2.45
N SER A 29 48.33 -15.16 -2.54
CA SER A 29 47.59 -16.40 -2.27
C SER A 29 48.04 -17.20 -1.04
N LEU A 30 47.10 -17.94 -0.45
CA LEU A 30 47.26 -19.25 0.19
C LEU A 30 48.37 -19.45 1.26
N SER A 31 47.93 -19.78 2.47
CA SER A 31 48.60 -20.77 3.31
C SER A 31 47.57 -21.57 4.12
N MET A 32 47.79 -22.87 4.29
CA MET A 32 47.02 -23.73 5.18
C MET A 32 47.70 -23.82 6.55
N ALA A 33 46.93 -23.68 7.62
CA ALA A 33 47.32 -24.12 8.96
C ALA A 33 46.13 -24.81 9.64
N SER A 34 46.37 -25.96 10.26
CA SER A 34 45.34 -26.81 10.86
C SER A 34 45.18 -26.58 12.36
N SER A 35 43.96 -26.75 12.89
CA SER A 35 43.77 -27.18 14.29
C SER A 35 42.39 -27.81 14.52
N SER A 36 42.44 -29.13 14.76
CA SER A 36 41.59 -29.94 15.64
C SER A 36 40.23 -29.42 16.17
N VAL A 37 39.18 -30.18 15.81
CA VAL A 37 38.20 -30.80 16.72
C VAL A 37 37.22 -29.89 17.50
N THR A 38 35.94 -30.04 17.20
CA THR A 38 34.97 -30.56 18.19
C THR A 38 33.88 -31.40 17.51
N TRP A 39 33.50 -32.52 18.13
CA TRP A 39 32.41 -33.37 17.68
C TRP A 39 31.06 -32.84 18.22
N ALA A 40 30.08 -32.60 17.34
CA ALA A 40 28.65 -32.93 17.53
C ALA A 40 27.73 -32.19 16.53
N ALA A 41 27.45 -32.78 15.36
CA ALA A 41 26.27 -32.44 14.54
C ALA A 41 25.98 -33.49 13.45
N TYR A 42 24.70 -33.83 13.27
CA TYR A 42 24.08 -34.43 12.07
C TYR A 42 24.81 -35.55 11.31
N LEU A 43 24.78 -36.75 11.87
CA LEU A 43 24.78 -37.99 11.09
C LEU A 43 23.34 -38.53 10.99
N TRP A 44 22.54 -37.99 10.07
CA TRP A 44 21.19 -38.52 9.75
C TRP A 44 20.86 -38.43 8.26
N ARG A 45 21.51 -39.29 7.47
CA ARG A 45 21.09 -39.75 6.13
C ARG A 45 21.92 -41.00 5.78
N LEU A 46 21.33 -41.92 5.03
CA LEU A 46 21.87 -43.24 4.64
C LEU A 46 22.08 -44.24 5.81
N ILE A 47 21.07 -45.08 6.05
CA ILE A 47 21.11 -46.56 5.87
C ILE A 47 19.72 -47.10 6.23
N VAL A 48 18.99 -47.62 5.23
CA VAL A 48 18.47 -48.99 5.16
C VAL A 48 18.19 -49.23 3.67
N SER A 49 18.96 -50.11 3.06
CA SER A 49 18.70 -50.66 1.73
C SER A 49 19.04 -52.15 1.76
N MET A 50 18.34 -52.94 0.94
CA MET A 50 18.37 -54.42 0.92
C MET A 50 17.71 -55.12 2.11
N LEU A 51 16.41 -55.38 1.98
CA LEU A 51 15.84 -56.74 2.01
C LEU A 51 14.60 -56.77 1.11
N ALA A 52 14.41 -57.88 0.39
CA ALA A 52 13.37 -58.10 -0.64
C ALA A 52 12.43 -59.26 -0.17
N PRO A 53 11.35 -59.67 -0.89
CA PRO A 53 11.02 -59.38 -2.29
C PRO A 53 9.52 -59.23 -2.68
N SER A 54 9.30 -58.87 -3.95
CA SER A 54 8.22 -59.28 -4.88
C SER A 54 6.71 -59.24 -4.49
N THR A 55 5.94 -58.42 -5.23
CA THR A 55 4.85 -58.94 -6.10
C THR A 55 4.49 -57.98 -7.24
N ALA A 56 4.17 -58.57 -8.41
CA ALA A 56 3.50 -58.07 -9.62
C ALA A 56 3.34 -56.55 -9.91
N LEU A 57 3.92 -56.12 -11.05
CA LEU A 57 3.44 -55.00 -11.87
C LEU A 57 2.56 -55.51 -13.02
N LEU A 58 1.48 -54.79 -13.38
CA LEU A 58 0.97 -54.67 -14.76
C LEU A 58 -0.03 -53.50 -14.86
N PRO A 59 -0.01 -52.66 -15.91
CA PRO A 59 -0.98 -51.58 -16.11
C PRO A 59 -2.13 -51.99 -17.04
N PHE A 60 -3.35 -51.55 -16.74
CA PHE A 60 -4.50 -51.56 -17.65
C PHE A 60 -5.33 -50.29 -17.45
N GLY A 61 -5.73 -49.63 -18.55
CA GLY A 61 -6.35 -48.30 -18.47
C GLY A 61 -6.83 -47.72 -19.81
N ALA A 62 -7.15 -48.56 -20.78
CA ALA A 62 -7.77 -48.14 -22.04
C ALA A 62 -8.93 -49.10 -22.37
N TRP A 63 -10.13 -48.56 -22.61
CA TRP A 63 -11.22 -49.04 -23.49
C TRP A 63 -12.56 -48.42 -23.08
N ALA A 64 -13.10 -47.51 -23.90
CA ALA A 64 -14.53 -47.35 -24.20
C ALA A 64 -14.71 -46.23 -25.24
N ALA A 65 -15.37 -46.52 -26.37
CA ALA A 65 -15.77 -45.53 -27.37
C ALA A 65 -17.01 -46.03 -28.14
N SER A 66 -17.78 -45.09 -28.71
CA SER A 66 -19.10 -45.29 -29.36
C SER A 66 -20.22 -45.71 -28.39
N VAL A 67 -21.51 -45.41 -28.60
CA VAL A 67 -22.26 -44.69 -29.66
C VAL A 67 -23.20 -43.71 -28.91
N TRP A 68 -23.41 -42.44 -29.27
CA TRP A 68 -24.34 -41.80 -30.25
C TRP A 68 -24.10 -40.27 -30.09
N GLY A 69 -24.27 -39.36 -31.05
CA GLY A 69 -24.65 -39.48 -32.47
C GLY A 69 -25.41 -38.23 -32.97
N SER A 70 -24.72 -37.13 -33.34
CA SER A 70 -25.29 -35.93 -34.00
C SER A 70 -24.21 -35.05 -34.65
N PRO A 71 -24.55 -34.15 -35.61
CA PRO A 71 -23.63 -33.76 -36.69
C PRO A 71 -22.80 -32.50 -36.46
N VAL A 72 -21.71 -32.40 -37.24
CA VAL A 72 -20.85 -31.22 -37.40
C VAL A 72 -21.32 -30.38 -38.60
N PRO A 73 -21.57 -29.06 -38.45
CA PRO A 73 -21.74 -28.15 -39.59
C PRO A 73 -20.38 -27.77 -40.20
N PRO A 74 -20.31 -27.46 -41.51
CA PRO A 74 -19.05 -27.29 -42.23
C PRO A 74 -18.31 -25.97 -41.91
N GLU A 75 -17.06 -25.94 -42.37
CA GLU A 75 -16.05 -24.88 -42.31
C GLU A 75 -16.58 -23.44 -42.20
N LEU A 76 -16.23 -22.75 -41.11
CA LEU A 76 -16.36 -21.30 -41.04
C LEU A 76 -15.13 -20.65 -41.68
N HIS A 77 -15.31 -20.02 -42.85
CA HIS A 77 -14.24 -19.26 -43.50
C HIS A 77 -13.72 -18.14 -42.59
N LEU A 78 -12.42 -18.15 -42.30
CA LEU A 78 -11.72 -17.01 -41.70
C LEU A 78 -11.67 -15.86 -42.71
N GLN A 79 -12.51 -14.84 -42.51
CA GLN A 79 -12.31 -13.52 -43.12
C GLN A 79 -11.54 -12.61 -42.15
N PRO A 80 -10.60 -11.79 -42.62
CA PRO A 80 -9.92 -10.82 -41.77
C PRO A 80 -10.90 -9.70 -41.40
N HIS A 81 -11.12 -9.49 -40.10
CA HIS A 81 -11.92 -8.37 -39.63
C HIS A 81 -11.21 -7.04 -39.93
N HIS A 82 -11.83 -6.22 -40.79
CA HIS A 82 -11.41 -4.83 -40.95
C HIS A 82 -11.55 -4.07 -39.63
N HIS A 83 -10.52 -3.31 -39.25
CA HIS A 83 -10.63 -2.32 -38.19
C HIS A 83 -11.59 -1.20 -38.60
N SER A 84 -12.85 -1.29 -38.18
CA SER A 84 -13.73 -0.13 -38.09
C SER A 84 -13.31 0.70 -36.89
N ALA A 85 -12.80 1.91 -37.12
CA ALA A 85 -12.47 2.84 -36.06
C ALA A 85 -13.77 3.31 -35.38
N GLN A 86 -14.12 2.71 -34.24
CA GLN A 86 -15.15 3.26 -33.37
C GLN A 86 -14.69 4.60 -32.82
N GLN A 87 -15.55 5.61 -32.92
CA GLN A 87 -15.25 6.97 -32.56
C GLN A 87 -14.98 7.06 -31.06
N GLN A 88 -13.81 7.59 -30.68
CA GLN A 88 -13.54 7.99 -29.32
C GLN A 88 -14.59 9.05 -28.92
N GLN A 89 -15.42 8.74 -27.91
CA GLN A 89 -16.25 9.77 -27.29
C GLN A 89 -15.30 10.78 -26.61
N PRO A 90 -15.55 12.09 -26.73
CA PRO A 90 -14.70 13.09 -26.10
C PRO A 90 -14.75 12.95 -24.58
N MET A 91 -13.61 13.17 -23.92
CA MET A 91 -13.52 13.16 -22.45
C MET A 91 -14.57 14.10 -21.85
N GLN A 92 -15.40 13.58 -20.95
CA GLN A 92 -16.32 14.39 -20.17
C GLN A 92 -15.51 15.22 -19.17
N THR A 93 -15.41 16.52 -19.40
CA THR A 93 -14.69 17.48 -18.53
C THR A 93 -15.51 17.87 -17.28
N GLY A 94 -16.37 16.99 -16.80
CA GLY A 94 -17.13 17.12 -15.56
C GLY A 94 -16.70 16.04 -14.57
N LEU A 95 -16.54 16.41 -13.30
CA LEU A 95 -16.26 15.43 -12.23
C LEU A 95 -17.40 14.40 -12.18
N PRO A 96 -17.11 13.07 -12.11
CA PRO A 96 -18.10 12.01 -12.35
C PRO A 96 -19.05 11.75 -11.17
N PHE A 97 -19.27 12.74 -10.30
CA PHE A 97 -20.09 12.62 -9.09
C PHE A 97 -21.58 12.79 -9.41
N GLY A 98 -22.17 11.72 -9.94
CA GLY A 98 -23.61 11.53 -9.85
C GLY A 98 -24.08 11.42 -8.39
N ALA A 99 -25.41 11.43 -8.17
CA ALA A 99 -25.97 11.29 -6.82
C ALA A 99 -25.47 10.01 -6.14
N ARG A 100 -24.98 10.13 -4.90
CA ARG A 100 -24.38 9.05 -4.11
C ARG A 100 -25.32 7.85 -4.00
N THR A 101 -25.00 6.77 -4.70
CA THR A 101 -25.75 5.50 -4.58
C THR A 101 -25.30 4.78 -3.31
N VAL A 102 -26.23 4.66 -2.37
CA VAL A 102 -26.09 3.89 -1.12
C VAL A 102 -27.05 2.71 -1.20
N SER A 103 -26.58 1.50 -0.91
CA SER A 103 -27.47 0.35 -0.73
C SER A 103 -27.93 0.21 0.72
N ASP A 104 -29.13 -0.34 0.92
CA ASP A 104 -29.58 -0.78 2.24
C ASP A 104 -28.73 -1.96 2.74
N PHE A 105 -28.87 -2.30 4.02
CA PHE A 105 -28.24 -3.49 4.58
C PHE A 105 -28.81 -4.76 3.92
N ASN A 106 -28.03 -5.40 3.03
CA ASN A 106 -28.36 -6.69 2.37
C ASN A 106 -28.86 -7.76 3.37
N CYS A 107 -28.32 -7.71 4.58
CA CYS A 107 -28.58 -8.61 5.68
C CYS A 107 -28.33 -7.85 6.97
N PHE A 108 -29.25 -7.97 7.93
CA PHE A 108 -29.20 -7.25 9.20
C PHE A 108 -29.42 -8.20 10.38
N SER A 109 -28.53 -8.12 11.36
CA SER A 109 -28.58 -8.79 12.65
C SER A 109 -28.25 -7.77 13.74
N PRO A 110 -29.08 -7.62 14.79
CA PRO A 110 -28.83 -6.65 15.86
C PRO A 110 -27.61 -6.99 16.73
N ASN A 111 -27.01 -8.17 16.54
CA ASN A 111 -25.83 -8.64 17.26
C ASN A 111 -24.54 -8.51 16.44
N LEU A 112 -24.61 -8.05 15.18
CA LEU A 112 -23.43 -7.81 14.34
C LEU A 112 -23.10 -6.31 14.27
N PRO A 113 -21.80 -5.95 14.15
CA PRO A 113 -21.38 -4.57 13.94
C PRO A 113 -21.76 -4.09 12.54
N ASN A 114 -22.07 -2.80 12.42
CA ASN A 114 -22.35 -2.15 11.14
C ASN A 114 -21.03 -1.69 10.49
N VAL A 115 -20.79 -2.14 9.26
CA VAL A 115 -19.60 -1.77 8.46
C VAL A 115 -20.06 -1.14 7.15
N THR A 116 -19.51 0.03 6.82
CA THR A 116 -19.74 0.66 5.50
C THR A 116 -18.59 0.35 4.56
N ILE A 117 -18.91 -0.09 3.33
CA ILE A 117 -17.95 -0.29 2.24
C ILE A 117 -18.03 0.91 1.29
N TYR A 118 -16.93 1.66 1.16
CA TYR A 118 -16.74 2.67 0.14
C TYR A 118 -16.04 2.06 -1.08
N ALA A 119 -16.72 2.01 -2.22
CA ALA A 119 -16.10 1.59 -3.47
C ALA A 119 -15.58 2.79 -4.27
N THR A 120 -14.28 2.80 -4.58
CA THR A 120 -13.67 3.76 -5.50
C THR A 120 -13.45 3.19 -6.91
N GLY A 121 -13.42 1.85 -7.05
CA GLY A 121 -13.28 1.13 -8.31
C GLY A 121 -12.14 0.11 -8.28
N GLY A 122 -11.23 0.20 -9.25
CA GLY A 122 -10.02 -0.61 -9.32
C GLY A 122 -10.20 -2.07 -9.76
N THR A 123 -9.11 -2.84 -9.69
CA THR A 123 -9.04 -4.27 -10.05
C THR A 123 -10.04 -5.17 -9.30
N ILE A 124 -10.37 -4.84 -8.05
CA ILE A 124 -11.36 -5.61 -7.26
C ILE A 124 -12.78 -5.48 -7.83
N ALA A 125 -13.07 -4.35 -8.47
CA ALA A 125 -14.25 -4.12 -9.30
C ALA A 125 -14.00 -4.46 -10.79
N GLY A 126 -12.85 -5.03 -11.15
CA GLY A 126 -12.40 -5.19 -12.52
C GLY A 126 -13.01 -6.40 -13.24
N SER A 127 -13.22 -6.28 -14.55
CA SER A 127 -13.80 -7.32 -15.40
C SER A 127 -12.99 -7.54 -16.69
N ALA A 128 -12.82 -8.81 -17.07
CA ALA A 128 -12.01 -9.25 -18.21
C ALA A 128 -12.83 -10.06 -19.21
N GLY A 129 -12.38 -10.14 -20.46
CA GLY A 129 -13.08 -10.86 -21.54
C GLY A 129 -13.03 -12.38 -21.41
N SER A 130 -12.18 -12.93 -20.54
CA SER A 130 -12.13 -14.37 -20.23
C SER A 130 -11.51 -14.64 -18.85
N ALA A 131 -11.83 -15.79 -18.27
CA ALA A 131 -11.42 -16.11 -16.89
C ALA A 131 -9.92 -16.39 -16.69
N HIS A 132 -9.13 -16.56 -17.77
CA HIS A 132 -7.67 -16.68 -17.66
C HIS A 132 -6.94 -15.34 -17.88
N GLN A 133 -7.67 -14.27 -18.22
CA GLN A 133 -7.11 -12.96 -18.48
C GLN A 133 -6.88 -12.21 -17.15
N THR A 134 -5.63 -12.18 -16.69
CA THR A 134 -5.21 -11.49 -15.46
C THR A 134 -4.52 -10.15 -15.70
N THR A 135 -4.48 -9.66 -16.95
CA THR A 135 -3.93 -8.35 -17.35
C THR A 135 -4.77 -7.74 -18.48
N GLY A 136 -4.70 -6.42 -18.68
CA GLY A 136 -5.43 -5.72 -19.75
C GLY A 136 -6.96 -5.81 -19.63
N TYR A 137 -7.46 -5.94 -18.40
CA TYR A 137 -8.89 -5.96 -18.05
C TYR A 137 -9.40 -4.52 -17.84
N HIS A 138 -10.72 -4.34 -17.79
CA HIS A 138 -11.32 -3.06 -17.42
C HIS A 138 -11.40 -2.96 -15.90
N SER A 139 -10.61 -2.05 -15.32
CA SER A 139 -10.70 -1.62 -13.92
C SER A 139 -12.04 -0.92 -13.66
N GLY A 140 -12.61 -1.01 -12.45
CA GLY A 140 -13.85 -0.28 -12.11
C GLY A 140 -15.07 -0.66 -12.98
N ALA A 141 -15.22 -1.94 -13.35
CA ALA A 141 -16.32 -2.41 -14.19
C ALA A 141 -17.59 -2.82 -13.40
N LEU A 142 -17.46 -3.11 -12.10
CA LEU A 142 -18.53 -3.61 -11.23
C LEU A 142 -18.90 -2.58 -10.15
N GLY A 143 -20.19 -2.49 -9.81
CA GLY A 143 -20.66 -1.68 -8.69
C GLY A 143 -20.47 -2.36 -7.33
N VAL A 144 -20.43 -1.58 -6.25
CA VAL A 144 -20.24 -2.04 -4.86
C VAL A 144 -21.19 -3.18 -4.47
N GLN A 145 -22.44 -3.11 -4.95
CA GLN A 145 -23.45 -4.13 -4.69
C GLN A 145 -23.05 -5.51 -5.25
N ALA A 146 -22.50 -5.55 -6.46
CA ALA A 146 -22.03 -6.80 -7.07
C ALA A 146 -20.82 -7.40 -6.32
N LEU A 147 -20.00 -6.57 -5.65
CA LEU A 147 -18.91 -7.05 -4.79
C LEU A 147 -19.44 -7.65 -3.47
N ILE A 148 -20.50 -7.06 -2.91
CA ILE A 148 -21.17 -7.57 -1.70
C ILE A 148 -21.89 -8.89 -2.02
N ASP A 149 -22.67 -8.92 -3.10
CA ASP A 149 -23.47 -10.09 -3.52
C ASP A 149 -22.58 -11.28 -3.93
N ALA A 150 -21.36 -11.03 -4.41
CA ALA A 150 -20.35 -12.07 -4.68
C ALA A 150 -19.76 -12.72 -3.42
N VAL A 151 -19.96 -12.13 -2.23
CA VAL A 151 -19.41 -12.61 -0.95
C VAL A 151 -20.53 -12.68 0.12
N PRO A 152 -21.54 -13.58 -0.03
CA PRO A 152 -22.65 -13.68 0.92
C PRO A 152 -22.21 -14.05 2.35
N GLN A 153 -20.97 -14.53 2.53
CA GLN A 153 -20.37 -14.78 3.84
C GLN A 153 -20.21 -13.51 4.70
N LEU A 154 -20.24 -12.31 4.08
CA LEU A 154 -20.23 -11.02 4.78
C LEU A 154 -21.35 -10.92 5.83
N CYS A 155 -22.52 -11.49 5.54
CA CYS A 155 -23.68 -11.53 6.43
C CYS A 155 -23.46 -12.30 7.75
N ASN A 156 -22.36 -13.06 7.87
CA ASN A 156 -22.01 -13.77 9.10
C ASN A 156 -21.08 -12.95 10.02
N VAL A 157 -20.53 -11.82 9.54
CA VAL A 157 -19.49 -11.05 10.26
C VAL A 157 -19.86 -9.58 10.49
N ALA A 158 -20.68 -8.98 9.63
CA ALA A 158 -21.12 -7.59 9.77
C ALA A 158 -22.49 -7.36 9.12
N ASN A 159 -23.18 -6.32 9.59
CA ASN A 159 -24.24 -5.68 8.80
C ASN A 159 -23.55 -4.76 7.79
N VAL A 160 -23.56 -5.13 6.51
CA VAL A 160 -22.81 -4.43 5.46
C VAL A 160 -23.68 -3.45 4.70
N ARG A 161 -23.24 -2.19 4.61
CA ARG A 161 -23.82 -1.13 3.78
C ARG A 161 -22.87 -0.76 2.64
N GLY A 162 -23.35 -0.76 1.40
CA GLY A 162 -22.56 -0.34 0.23
C GLY A 162 -22.69 1.16 -0.06
N VAL A 163 -21.58 1.81 -0.38
CA VAL A 163 -21.52 3.18 -0.90
C VAL A 163 -20.69 3.17 -2.18
N GLN A 164 -21.30 3.51 -3.32
CA GLN A 164 -20.53 3.83 -4.52
C GLN A 164 -20.01 5.26 -4.40
N PHE A 165 -18.70 5.42 -4.18
CA PHE A 165 -18.05 6.73 -4.09
C PHE A 165 -17.53 7.16 -5.47
N ALA A 166 -16.83 6.25 -6.14
CA ALA A 166 -16.36 6.39 -7.52
C ALA A 166 -16.34 5.02 -8.20
N ASN A 167 -16.04 4.96 -9.49
CA ASN A 167 -15.75 3.70 -10.18
C ASN A 167 -14.64 3.92 -11.22
N ALA A 168 -13.47 4.33 -10.72
CA ALA A 168 -12.30 4.73 -11.49
C ALA A 168 -11.15 3.72 -11.35
N ASP A 169 -10.07 3.91 -12.10
CA ASP A 169 -8.80 3.28 -11.76
C ASP A 169 -8.09 4.08 -10.65
N SER A 170 -7.30 3.38 -9.85
CA SER A 170 -6.37 3.96 -8.87
C SER A 170 -5.42 5.00 -9.48
N ILE A 171 -5.02 4.87 -10.75
CA ILE A 171 -4.08 5.82 -11.38
C ILE A 171 -4.69 7.22 -11.62
N ASP A 172 -6.03 7.33 -11.64
CA ASP A 172 -6.76 8.60 -11.80
C ASP A 172 -7.16 9.23 -10.44
N MET A 173 -6.80 8.58 -9.33
CA MET A 173 -7.08 9.05 -7.97
C MET A 173 -6.31 10.35 -7.68
N ASN A 174 -7.01 11.36 -7.17
CA ASN A 174 -6.48 12.71 -6.98
C ASN A 174 -6.82 13.28 -5.61
N SER A 175 -6.16 14.38 -5.23
CA SER A 175 -6.28 14.97 -3.89
C SER A 175 -7.70 15.41 -3.55
N THR A 176 -8.47 15.94 -4.50
CA THR A 176 -9.88 16.32 -4.29
C THR A 176 -10.76 15.10 -4.00
N MET A 177 -10.58 13.99 -4.74
CA MET A 177 -11.24 12.72 -4.44
C MET A 177 -10.85 12.18 -3.05
N LEU A 178 -9.57 12.23 -2.68
CA LEU A 178 -9.10 11.77 -1.38
C LEU A 178 -9.69 12.58 -0.22
N MET A 179 -9.83 13.91 -0.37
CA MET A 179 -10.49 14.75 0.63
C MET A 179 -11.99 14.44 0.76
N MET A 180 -12.73 14.24 -0.34
CA MET A 180 -14.13 13.80 -0.30
C MET A 180 -14.32 12.42 0.35
N LEU A 181 -13.33 11.54 0.20
CA LEU A 181 -13.35 10.22 0.81
C LEU A 181 -13.07 10.29 2.31
N ALA A 182 -12.08 11.10 2.73
CA ALA A 182 -11.83 11.38 4.15
C ALA A 182 -13.02 12.08 4.82
N GLU A 183 -13.68 13.04 4.14
CA GLU A 183 -14.91 13.69 4.61
C GLU A 183 -15.97 12.66 4.98
N GLN A 184 -16.42 11.87 3.99
CA GLN A 184 -17.53 10.94 4.18
C GLN A 184 -17.20 9.81 5.15
N ILE A 185 -15.93 9.40 5.22
CA ILE A 185 -15.46 8.41 6.20
C ILE A 185 -15.48 9.01 7.62
N GLN A 186 -15.10 10.27 7.82
CA GLN A 186 -15.20 10.91 9.14
C GLN A 186 -16.66 11.04 9.59
N ASP A 187 -17.55 11.58 8.73
CA ASP A 187 -18.99 11.72 9.02
C ASP A 187 -19.63 10.37 9.41
N ASP A 188 -19.30 9.29 8.67
CA ASP A 188 -19.75 7.93 9.00
C ASP A 188 -19.18 7.42 10.33
N LEU A 189 -17.91 7.71 10.64
CA LEU A 189 -17.23 7.20 11.84
C LEU A 189 -17.55 8.01 13.10
N ASP A 190 -17.99 9.26 12.98
CA ASP A 190 -18.52 10.03 14.12
C ASP A 190 -19.90 9.52 14.55
N SER A 191 -20.69 8.95 13.62
CA SER A 191 -21.96 8.29 13.93
C SER A 191 -21.75 7.08 14.88
N PRO A 192 -22.44 7.00 16.03
CA PRO A 192 -22.33 5.86 16.93
C PRO A 192 -22.84 4.55 16.31
N TYR A 193 -23.61 4.65 15.21
CA TYR A 193 -24.17 3.51 14.50
C TYR A 193 -23.21 2.84 13.51
N THR A 194 -22.04 3.42 13.21
CA THR A 194 -20.99 2.77 12.41
C THR A 194 -19.91 2.23 13.34
N GLN A 195 -19.49 0.97 13.18
CA GLN A 195 -18.41 0.37 13.98
C GLN A 195 -17.06 0.39 13.26
N GLY A 196 -17.05 0.31 11.92
CA GLY A 196 -15.84 0.42 11.11
C GLY A 196 -16.15 0.68 9.62
N VAL A 197 -15.10 0.95 8.85
CA VAL A 197 -15.17 1.24 7.41
C VAL A 197 -14.20 0.34 6.63
N VAL A 198 -14.64 -0.12 5.46
CA VAL A 198 -13.80 -0.73 4.43
C VAL A 198 -13.79 0.17 3.19
N VAL A 199 -12.65 0.26 2.50
CA VAL A 199 -12.53 0.95 1.21
C VAL A 199 -12.00 -0.05 0.18
N THR A 200 -12.76 -0.31 -0.89
CA THR A 200 -12.32 -1.16 -2.00
C THR A 200 -11.72 -0.31 -3.11
N HIS A 201 -10.43 -0.50 -3.38
CA HIS A 201 -9.57 0.39 -4.15
C HIS A 201 -8.76 -0.36 -5.22
N GLY A 202 -8.33 0.35 -6.26
CA GLY A 202 -7.31 -0.14 -7.21
C GLY A 202 -5.93 -0.20 -6.55
N THR A 203 -5.10 -1.16 -6.94
CA THR A 203 -3.87 -1.47 -6.18
C THR A 203 -2.69 -0.55 -6.46
N ASP A 204 -2.69 0.25 -7.53
CA ASP A 204 -1.49 1.01 -7.94
C ASP A 204 -1.20 2.25 -7.08
N THR A 205 -2.23 2.84 -6.46
CA THR A 205 -2.11 3.99 -5.52
C THR A 205 -2.78 3.71 -4.17
N LEU A 206 -3.00 2.42 -3.85
CA LEU A 206 -3.69 1.98 -2.63
C LEU A 206 -2.94 2.43 -1.37
N ASP A 207 -1.62 2.35 -1.36
CA ASP A 207 -0.81 2.72 -0.20
C ASP A 207 -0.67 4.24 -0.02
N GLU A 208 -0.68 5.03 -1.09
CA GLU A 208 -0.84 6.49 -1.02
C GLU A 208 -2.19 6.86 -0.42
N SER A 209 -3.27 6.27 -0.94
CA SER A 209 -4.65 6.57 -0.53
C SER A 209 -4.91 6.13 0.91
N ALA A 210 -4.39 4.97 1.30
CA ALA A 210 -4.41 4.48 2.67
C ALA A 210 -3.67 5.42 3.62
N PHE A 211 -2.48 5.90 3.22
CA PHE A 211 -1.67 6.79 4.04
C PHE A 211 -2.26 8.19 4.14
N PHE A 212 -2.92 8.69 3.10
CA PHE A 212 -3.70 9.93 3.18
C PHE A 212 -4.80 9.82 4.25
N LEU A 213 -5.57 8.73 4.24
CA LEU A 213 -6.62 8.49 5.25
C LEU A 213 -6.01 8.31 6.66
N ASP A 214 -4.86 7.64 6.78
CA ASP A 214 -4.14 7.46 8.07
C ASP A 214 -3.75 8.79 8.72
N LEU A 215 -3.46 9.80 7.90
CA LEU A 215 -3.10 11.15 8.34
C LEU A 215 -4.29 12.10 8.53
N THR A 216 -5.48 11.80 7.99
CA THR A 216 -6.60 12.77 7.93
C THR A 216 -7.87 12.34 8.66
N VAL A 217 -8.12 11.04 8.81
CA VAL A 217 -9.28 10.52 9.55
C VAL A 217 -8.96 10.41 11.04
N GLN A 218 -9.69 11.14 11.88
CA GLN A 218 -9.56 11.11 13.34
C GLN A 218 -10.60 10.17 13.95
N SER A 219 -10.29 8.87 13.98
CA SER A 219 -11.07 7.90 14.74
C SER A 219 -10.19 6.84 15.43
N ASP A 220 -10.80 6.13 16.37
CA ASP A 220 -10.28 4.88 16.93
C ASP A 220 -11.03 3.64 16.38
N LYS A 221 -12.11 3.84 15.62
CA LYS A 221 -12.80 2.78 14.88
C LYS A 221 -11.92 2.29 13.72
N PRO A 222 -12.00 1.02 13.29
CA PRO A 222 -11.12 0.50 12.26
C PRO A 222 -11.48 1.06 10.87
N VAL A 223 -10.45 1.44 10.11
CA VAL A 223 -10.54 1.79 8.68
C VAL A 223 -9.62 0.86 7.91
N VAL A 224 -10.17 0.13 6.94
CA VAL A 224 -9.48 -0.96 6.24
C VAL A 224 -9.52 -0.74 4.73
N MET A 225 -8.36 -0.47 4.15
CA MET A 225 -8.16 -0.39 2.71
C MET A 225 -7.92 -1.79 2.13
N THR A 226 -8.57 -2.11 1.01
CA THR A 226 -8.41 -3.40 0.33
C THR A 226 -8.55 -3.27 -1.18
N GLY A 227 -8.15 -4.30 -1.89
CA GLY A 227 -8.15 -4.37 -3.35
C GLY A 227 -7.89 -5.80 -3.81
N SER A 228 -7.54 -5.98 -5.08
CA SER A 228 -7.10 -7.28 -5.59
C SER A 228 -6.03 -7.11 -6.67
N MET A 229 -5.25 -8.17 -6.87
CA MET A 229 -4.25 -8.24 -7.94
C MET A 229 -4.79 -8.92 -9.20
N ARG A 230 -5.94 -9.62 -9.11
CA ARG A 230 -6.69 -10.18 -10.24
C ARG A 230 -8.09 -9.59 -10.35
N PRO A 231 -8.63 -9.40 -11.57
CA PRO A 231 -10.00 -8.94 -11.77
C PRO A 231 -11.01 -9.97 -11.24
N ALA A 232 -12.22 -9.52 -10.89
CA ALA A 232 -13.25 -10.36 -10.27
C ALA A 232 -13.68 -11.55 -11.16
N THR A 233 -13.50 -11.45 -12.48
CA THR A 233 -13.80 -12.52 -13.44
C THR A 233 -12.70 -13.59 -13.58
N ALA A 234 -11.55 -13.45 -12.91
CA ALA A 234 -10.41 -14.35 -13.08
C ALA A 234 -10.53 -15.66 -12.27
N ILE A 235 -9.93 -16.73 -12.80
CA ILE A 235 -9.71 -17.98 -12.08
C ILE A 235 -8.85 -17.68 -10.83
N SER A 236 -9.38 -18.08 -9.66
CA SER A 236 -8.78 -17.79 -8.36
C SER A 236 -8.46 -16.29 -8.18
N ALA A 237 -9.44 -15.43 -8.45
CA ALA A 237 -9.40 -14.02 -8.05
C ALA A 237 -9.28 -13.89 -6.51
N ASP A 238 -8.44 -12.97 -6.06
CA ASP A 238 -8.12 -12.75 -4.64
C ASP A 238 -9.10 -11.78 -3.93
N GLY A 239 -9.79 -10.94 -4.70
CA GLY A 239 -10.75 -9.94 -4.21
C GLY A 239 -11.80 -10.46 -3.22
N PRO A 240 -12.50 -11.60 -3.46
CA PRO A 240 -13.51 -12.13 -2.55
C PRO A 240 -12.99 -12.44 -1.13
N MET A 241 -11.77 -12.99 -1.01
CA MET A 241 -11.17 -13.28 0.30
C MET A 241 -10.61 -12.00 0.94
N ASN A 242 -9.95 -11.14 0.16
CA ASN A 242 -9.48 -9.85 0.64
C ASN A 242 -10.64 -9.02 1.22
N LEU A 243 -11.80 -9.00 0.56
CA LEU A 243 -13.01 -8.29 1.00
C LEU A 243 -13.60 -8.89 2.29
N LEU A 244 -13.77 -10.21 2.36
CA LEU A 244 -14.30 -10.89 3.55
C LEU A 244 -13.41 -10.65 4.77
N SER A 245 -12.10 -10.81 4.62
CA SER A 245 -11.11 -10.52 5.67
C SER A 245 -11.12 -9.04 6.08
N SER A 246 -11.29 -8.11 5.12
CA SER A 246 -11.36 -6.67 5.40
C SER A 246 -12.59 -6.27 6.21
N VAL A 247 -13.78 -6.77 5.85
CA VAL A 247 -15.01 -6.51 6.60
C VAL A 247 -14.96 -7.17 7.98
N THR A 248 -14.40 -8.39 8.08
CA THR A 248 -14.19 -9.06 9.38
C THR A 248 -13.24 -8.26 10.28
N LEU A 249 -12.20 -7.63 9.71
CA LEU A 249 -11.31 -6.74 10.45
C LEU A 249 -12.00 -5.44 10.87
N ALA A 250 -12.79 -4.82 9.98
CA ALA A 250 -13.57 -3.63 10.28
C ALA A 250 -14.65 -3.87 11.36
N ALA A 251 -15.13 -5.11 11.47
CA ALA A 251 -16.03 -5.60 12.51
C ALA A 251 -15.34 -5.92 13.85
N THR A 252 -14.00 -5.95 13.92
CA THR A 252 -13.25 -6.50 15.07
C THR A 252 -12.81 -5.42 16.06
N GLU A 253 -13.28 -5.48 17.31
CA GLU A 253 -12.93 -4.54 18.38
C GLU A 253 -11.42 -4.48 18.67
N SER A 254 -10.68 -5.60 18.56
CA SER A 254 -9.21 -5.63 18.76
C SER A 254 -8.39 -4.98 17.63
N ALA A 255 -9.06 -4.56 16.54
CA ALA A 255 -8.47 -3.84 15.42
C ALA A 255 -8.48 -2.31 15.61
N ARG A 256 -9.12 -1.82 16.67
CA ARG A 256 -9.24 -0.39 16.98
C ARG A 256 -7.91 0.27 17.37
N SER A 257 -7.86 1.59 17.20
CA SER A 257 -6.70 2.45 17.53
C SER A 257 -5.37 2.14 16.81
N ARG A 258 -5.39 1.35 15.72
CA ARG A 258 -4.20 0.92 14.96
C ARG A 258 -3.82 1.80 13.76
N GLY A 259 -4.55 2.90 13.55
CA GLY A 259 -4.48 3.68 12.31
C GLY A 259 -5.22 2.99 11.16
N VAL A 260 -5.03 3.46 9.93
CA VAL A 260 -5.56 2.81 8.73
C VAL A 260 -4.75 1.54 8.43
N MET A 261 -5.47 0.46 8.15
CA MET A 261 -4.88 -0.85 7.85
C MET A 261 -5.09 -1.22 6.38
N ILE A 262 -4.16 -2.00 5.81
CA ILE A 262 -4.27 -2.56 4.45
C ILE A 262 -4.46 -4.08 4.58
N VAL A 263 -5.49 -4.64 3.93
CA VAL A 263 -5.77 -6.09 3.93
C VAL A 263 -5.79 -6.63 2.50
N ILE A 264 -4.72 -7.35 2.16
CA ILE A 264 -4.53 -8.10 0.90
C ILE A 264 -3.73 -9.36 1.22
N ASN A 265 -4.08 -10.50 0.59
CA ASN A 265 -3.35 -11.78 0.68
C ASN A 265 -3.10 -12.21 2.14
N ASP A 266 -4.18 -12.30 2.93
CA ASP A 266 -4.23 -12.72 4.34
C ASP A 266 -3.33 -11.96 5.33
N ARG A 267 -2.79 -10.78 4.94
CA ARG A 267 -1.95 -9.94 5.82
C ARG A 267 -2.68 -8.68 6.25
N ILE A 268 -2.31 -8.16 7.42
CA ILE A 268 -2.78 -6.88 7.96
C ILE A 268 -1.59 -5.92 7.99
N GLY A 269 -1.50 -5.03 7.02
CA GLY A 269 -0.46 -4.01 6.91
C GLY A 269 -0.84 -2.69 7.58
N SER A 270 0.15 -1.88 7.93
CA SER A 270 -0.06 -0.48 8.35
C SER A 270 0.02 0.44 7.15
N ALA A 271 -0.92 1.37 7.00
CA ALA A 271 -0.95 2.34 5.91
C ALA A 271 0.37 3.14 5.75
N ARG A 272 1.03 3.53 6.86
CA ARG A 272 2.33 4.25 6.81
C ARG A 272 3.44 3.42 6.15
N PHE A 273 3.50 2.12 6.37
CA PHE A 273 4.65 1.29 5.98
C PHE A 273 4.42 0.37 4.78
N THR A 274 3.22 -0.20 4.62
CA THR A 274 2.97 -1.20 3.58
C THR A 274 2.90 -0.54 2.19
N THR A 275 3.69 -1.02 1.24
CA THR A 275 3.85 -0.53 -0.15
C THR A 275 3.69 -1.69 -1.13
N LYS A 276 3.38 -1.41 -2.41
CA LYS A 276 3.25 -2.41 -3.48
C LYS A 276 4.62 -2.72 -4.11
N VAL A 277 5.34 -3.69 -3.56
CA VAL A 277 6.72 -4.05 -3.98
C VAL A 277 6.78 -4.94 -5.24
N ASN A 278 5.65 -5.30 -5.84
CA ASN A 278 5.60 -6.11 -7.05
C ASN A 278 4.39 -5.75 -7.92
N ALA A 279 4.60 -5.63 -9.24
CA ALA A 279 3.58 -5.18 -10.18
C ALA A 279 2.42 -6.18 -10.40
N ASN A 280 2.63 -7.49 -10.17
CA ASN A 280 1.71 -8.53 -10.66
C ASN A 280 1.39 -9.65 -9.65
N HIS A 281 2.19 -9.86 -8.61
CA HIS A 281 1.99 -10.96 -7.67
C HIS A 281 0.93 -10.65 -6.61
N LEU A 282 0.23 -11.69 -6.11
CA LEU A 282 -0.77 -11.56 -5.06
C LEU A 282 -0.16 -11.08 -3.72
N ASP A 283 1.09 -11.47 -3.44
CA ASP A 283 1.82 -11.12 -2.22
C ASP A 283 2.57 -9.78 -2.30
N SER A 284 2.18 -8.91 -3.25
CA SER A 284 2.83 -7.63 -3.57
C SER A 284 2.79 -6.57 -2.47
N PHE A 285 1.83 -6.60 -1.54
CA PHE A 285 1.73 -5.62 -0.46
C PHE A 285 2.58 -6.03 0.74
N GLN A 286 3.68 -5.31 0.95
CA GLN A 286 4.70 -5.63 1.95
C GLN A 286 5.20 -4.37 2.68
N SER A 287 5.67 -4.55 3.92
CA SER A 287 6.38 -3.53 4.71
C SER A 287 7.82 -4.03 4.94
N PRO A 288 8.79 -3.66 4.08
CA PRO A 288 10.11 -4.29 4.09
C PRO A 288 10.89 -4.15 5.40
N ASP A 289 10.80 -2.99 6.05
CA ASP A 289 11.58 -2.67 7.27
C ASP A 289 10.84 -2.98 8.58
N SER A 290 9.51 -2.92 8.60
CA SER A 290 8.69 -2.95 9.83
C SER A 290 7.74 -4.15 9.96
N GLY A 291 7.55 -4.94 8.89
CA GLY A 291 6.68 -6.10 8.90
C GLY A 291 5.17 -5.79 8.95
N GLN A 292 4.36 -6.82 9.21
CA GLN A 292 2.90 -6.72 9.23
C GLN A 292 2.40 -6.52 10.67
N LEU A 293 1.24 -5.87 10.84
CA LEU A 293 0.56 -5.77 12.14
C LEU A 293 -0.02 -7.12 12.59
N GLY A 294 -0.37 -7.97 11.62
CA GLY A 294 -0.97 -9.29 11.85
C GLY A 294 -1.22 -10.06 10.55
N THR A 295 -1.91 -11.18 10.69
CA THR A 295 -2.30 -12.11 9.62
C THR A 295 -3.73 -12.61 9.87
N PHE A 296 -4.40 -13.15 8.86
CA PHE A 296 -5.64 -13.92 9.04
C PHE A 296 -5.34 -15.42 9.18
N VAL A 297 -6.14 -16.10 10.00
CA VAL A 297 -6.21 -17.56 10.07
C VAL A 297 -7.68 -17.94 10.20
N ASN A 298 -8.22 -18.74 9.27
CA ASN A 298 -9.66 -19.08 9.21
C ASN A 298 -10.57 -17.82 9.31
N ILE A 299 -10.28 -16.81 8.49
CA ILE A 299 -10.86 -15.44 8.49
C ILE A 299 -10.79 -14.65 9.81
N GLN A 300 -10.17 -15.17 10.87
CA GLN A 300 -9.96 -14.44 12.12
C GLN A 300 -8.65 -13.64 12.09
N PRO A 301 -8.65 -12.35 12.47
CA PRO A 301 -7.44 -11.55 12.52
C PRO A 301 -6.59 -11.88 13.74
N VAL A 302 -5.32 -12.21 13.51
CA VAL A 302 -4.31 -12.53 14.52
C VAL A 302 -3.23 -11.44 14.48
N PHE A 303 -3.29 -10.51 15.43
CA PHE A 303 -2.29 -9.45 15.58
C PHE A 303 -1.03 -9.95 16.27
N PHE A 304 0.14 -9.51 15.79
CA PHE A 304 1.42 -9.80 16.43
C PHE A 304 1.76 -8.82 17.56
N TYR A 305 1.07 -7.68 17.61
CA TYR A 305 1.33 -6.60 18.56
C TYR A 305 0.02 -6.06 19.19
N PRO A 306 0.07 -5.51 20.42
CA PRO A 306 -1.02 -4.70 20.98
C PRO A 306 -1.43 -3.55 20.04
N PRO A 307 -2.59 -2.90 20.24
CA PRO A 307 -2.94 -1.68 19.53
C PRO A 307 -1.85 -0.61 19.71
N SER A 308 -1.27 -0.18 18.59
CA SER A 308 -0.24 0.84 18.53
C SER A 308 -0.34 1.57 17.19
N ARG A 309 0.10 2.83 17.15
CA ARG A 309 0.27 3.62 15.93
C ARG A 309 1.77 3.77 15.64
N PRO A 310 2.19 3.87 14.37
CA PRO A 310 3.60 4.08 14.01
C PRO A 310 4.23 5.32 14.66
N LEU A 311 5.55 5.28 14.90
CA LEU A 311 6.31 6.48 15.23
C LEU A 311 6.20 7.50 14.09
N GLY A 312 6.00 8.77 14.46
CA GLY A 312 5.74 9.84 13.50
C GLY A 312 4.34 9.85 12.88
N HIS A 313 3.40 9.03 13.37
CA HIS A 313 1.97 9.23 13.08
C HIS A 313 1.52 10.61 13.60
N ARG A 314 0.82 11.38 12.76
CA ARG A 314 0.19 12.65 13.11
C ARG A 314 -1.15 12.76 12.40
N HIS A 315 -2.07 13.50 12.99
CA HIS A 315 -3.32 13.89 12.35
C HIS A 315 -3.21 15.31 11.78
N PHE A 316 -3.79 15.53 10.60
CA PHE A 316 -3.92 16.81 9.91
C PHE A 316 -5.41 17.16 9.86
N ASP A 317 -5.80 18.15 10.67
CA ASP A 317 -7.17 18.66 10.75
C ASP A 317 -7.48 19.53 9.52
N LEU A 318 -8.04 18.90 8.48
CA LEU A 318 -8.45 19.57 7.24
C LEU A 318 -9.77 20.34 7.36
N GLN A 319 -10.54 20.15 8.44
CA GLN A 319 -11.78 20.91 8.66
C GLN A 319 -11.43 22.37 9.00
N ARG A 320 -10.34 22.57 9.74
CA ARG A 320 -9.86 23.91 10.15
C ARG A 320 -9.04 24.64 9.08
N THR A 321 -8.54 23.95 8.06
CA THR A 321 -7.88 24.60 6.91
C THR A 321 -8.89 25.10 5.90
N ASN A 322 -8.86 26.41 5.61
CA ASN A 322 -9.54 27.03 4.46
C ASN A 322 -11.06 26.76 4.35
N GLY A 323 -11.73 26.33 5.43
CA GLY A 323 -13.16 26.01 5.46
C GLY A 323 -13.57 24.75 4.68
N ARG A 324 -12.66 23.78 4.52
CA ARG A 324 -12.82 22.66 3.57
C ARG A 324 -13.72 21.50 4.02
N TRP A 325 -14.32 21.54 5.23
CA TRP A 325 -15.49 20.73 5.63
C TRP A 325 -16.26 21.42 6.79
N PRO A 326 -17.59 21.21 7.00
CA PRO A 326 -18.58 20.52 6.17
C PRO A 326 -19.35 21.40 5.18
N GLY A 327 -19.86 20.78 4.10
CA GLY A 327 -21.00 21.32 3.33
C GLY A 327 -20.66 22.29 2.19
N HIS A 328 -19.40 22.38 1.79
CA HIS A 328 -18.98 23.11 0.60
C HIS A 328 -18.88 22.19 -0.63
N GLN A 329 -19.50 22.59 -1.74
CA GLN A 329 -19.36 21.89 -3.01
C GLN A 329 -17.94 22.12 -3.56
N LEU A 330 -17.05 21.14 -3.38
CA LEU A 330 -15.65 21.24 -3.79
C LEU A 330 -15.53 21.50 -5.30
N THR A 331 -14.83 22.57 -5.66
CA THR A 331 -14.45 22.89 -7.04
C THR A 331 -13.09 22.25 -7.38
N PRO A 332 -12.67 22.23 -8.67
CA PRO A 332 -11.31 21.82 -9.04
C PRO A 332 -10.19 22.58 -8.29
N ASP A 333 -10.46 23.82 -7.86
CA ASP A 333 -9.53 24.66 -7.09
C ASP A 333 -9.29 24.15 -5.65
N THR A 334 -10.08 23.18 -5.19
CA THR A 334 -9.97 22.58 -3.85
C THR A 334 -8.90 21.50 -3.77
N ALA A 335 -8.05 21.34 -4.77
CA ALA A 335 -6.90 20.44 -4.71
C ALA A 335 -5.93 20.81 -3.56
N LEU A 336 -5.14 19.81 -3.11
CA LEU A 336 -3.98 20.05 -2.23
C LEU A 336 -2.84 20.72 -3.01
N PRO A 337 -1.91 21.42 -2.32
CA PRO A 337 -0.75 22.06 -2.95
C PRO A 337 0.05 21.11 -3.84
N GLN A 338 0.49 21.60 -5.00
CA GLN A 338 1.24 20.80 -5.96
C GLN A 338 2.61 20.39 -5.39
N VAL A 339 2.89 19.09 -5.36
CA VAL A 339 4.17 18.54 -4.93
C VAL A 339 4.63 17.52 -5.95
N GLU A 340 5.80 17.76 -6.52
CA GLU A 340 6.42 16.96 -7.58
C GLU A 340 7.37 15.89 -7.02
N VAL A 341 7.54 14.78 -7.73
CA VAL A 341 8.47 13.71 -7.37
C VAL A 341 9.57 13.58 -8.43
N LEU A 342 10.79 14.02 -8.11
CA LEU A 342 11.94 13.90 -9.01
C LEU A 342 12.72 12.62 -8.74
N TYR A 343 13.02 11.86 -9.79
CA TYR A 343 13.65 10.54 -9.67
C TYR A 343 15.18 10.61 -9.74
N GLY A 344 15.87 9.92 -8.83
CA GLY A 344 17.33 9.84 -8.81
C GLY A 344 17.88 8.76 -9.75
N TYR A 345 18.66 9.17 -10.77
CA TYR A 345 19.36 8.28 -11.69
C TYR A 345 20.73 8.86 -12.13
N GLN A 346 21.53 8.06 -12.84
CA GLN A 346 22.81 8.54 -13.41
C GLN A 346 22.51 9.53 -14.55
N GLU A 347 23.29 10.61 -14.66
CA GLU A 347 23.09 11.66 -15.69
C GLU A 347 21.69 12.32 -15.66
N LEU A 348 21.10 12.42 -14.46
CA LEU A 348 19.81 13.10 -14.28
C LEU A 348 19.86 14.58 -14.73
N SER A 349 18.82 15.03 -15.41
CA SER A 349 18.74 16.41 -15.91
C SER A 349 18.43 17.38 -14.77
N ILE A 350 19.39 18.24 -14.46
CA ILE A 350 19.27 19.27 -13.42
C ILE A 350 18.11 20.24 -13.71
N GLY A 351 17.79 20.49 -14.98
CA GLY A 351 16.67 21.33 -15.40
C GLY A 351 15.29 20.84 -14.94
N MET A 352 15.16 19.59 -14.46
CA MET A 352 13.90 19.08 -13.88
C MET A 352 13.51 19.79 -12.58
N PHE A 353 14.48 20.32 -11.82
CA PHE A 353 14.20 21.15 -10.64
C PHE A 353 13.53 22.46 -11.04
N GLN A 354 14.12 23.19 -12.00
CA GLN A 354 13.53 24.42 -12.50
C GLN A 354 12.18 24.17 -13.20
N ALA A 355 12.06 23.08 -13.98
CA ALA A 355 10.79 22.71 -14.62
C ALA A 355 9.66 22.45 -13.59
N ALA A 356 9.95 21.83 -12.44
CA ALA A 356 8.97 21.67 -11.37
C ALA A 356 8.55 23.03 -10.77
N ILE A 357 9.50 23.95 -10.57
CA ILE A 357 9.23 25.30 -10.07
C ILE A 357 8.39 26.11 -11.07
N ASP A 358 8.74 26.06 -12.36
CA ASP A 358 8.03 26.73 -13.45
C ASP A 358 6.60 26.17 -13.66
N LEU A 359 6.38 24.89 -13.31
CA LEU A 359 5.06 24.24 -13.28
C LEU A 359 4.25 24.56 -12.00
N GLY A 360 4.78 25.33 -11.06
CA GLY A 360 4.06 25.78 -9.86
C GLY A 360 4.24 24.90 -8.60
N ALA A 361 5.25 24.03 -8.56
CA ALA A 361 5.52 23.17 -7.40
C ALA A 361 5.66 23.97 -6.09
N ARG A 362 4.83 23.63 -5.11
CA ARG A 362 4.86 24.19 -3.74
C ARG A 362 5.73 23.37 -2.78
N GLY A 363 6.18 22.20 -3.21
CA GLY A 363 7.17 21.35 -2.55
C GLY A 363 7.75 20.35 -3.54
N ILE A 364 8.96 19.85 -3.28
CA ILE A 364 9.62 18.85 -4.13
C ILE A 364 10.02 17.66 -3.28
N VAL A 365 9.66 16.45 -3.73
CA VAL A 365 10.12 15.19 -3.15
C VAL A 365 11.11 14.52 -4.08
N LEU A 366 12.16 13.95 -3.50
CA LEU A 366 13.28 13.38 -4.23
C LEU A 366 13.39 11.89 -3.97
N ALA A 367 13.24 11.06 -5.01
CA ALA A 367 13.47 9.61 -4.92
C ALA A 367 14.98 9.31 -5.08
N GLY A 368 15.76 9.61 -4.04
CA GLY A 368 17.23 9.59 -4.09
C GLY A 368 17.87 8.21 -4.24
N LEU A 369 19.15 8.22 -4.63
CA LEU A 369 19.99 7.05 -4.85
C LEU A 369 20.42 6.43 -3.50
N GLY A 370 20.13 5.15 -3.29
CA GLY A 370 20.46 4.47 -2.03
C GLY A 370 19.76 5.14 -0.84
N ALA A 371 20.53 5.59 0.15
CA ALA A 371 20.04 6.33 1.33
C ALA A 371 19.77 7.83 1.02
N GLY A 372 19.09 8.12 -0.09
CA GLY A 372 18.70 9.48 -0.46
C GLY A 372 19.77 10.35 -1.15
N PHE A 373 20.89 9.78 -1.61
CA PHE A 373 21.96 10.55 -2.26
C PHE A 373 21.57 11.09 -3.65
N TRP A 374 22.20 12.19 -4.06
CA TRP A 374 22.08 12.80 -5.38
C TRP A 374 23.46 12.95 -6.04
N THR A 375 23.50 13.22 -7.35
CA THR A 375 24.74 13.57 -8.05
C THR A 375 25.30 14.88 -7.49
N SER A 376 26.60 15.16 -7.64
CA SER A 376 27.18 16.42 -7.13
C SER A 376 26.48 17.67 -7.67
N ALA A 377 26.08 17.64 -8.95
CA ALA A 377 25.30 18.71 -9.57
C ALA A 377 23.86 18.77 -9.03
N GLY A 378 23.20 17.63 -8.84
CA GLY A 378 21.88 17.57 -8.20
C GLY A 378 21.90 18.09 -6.77
N THR A 379 22.93 17.77 -5.99
CA THR A 379 23.11 18.25 -4.62
C THR A 379 23.29 19.76 -4.56
N GLU A 380 24.03 20.37 -5.50
CA GLU A 380 24.16 21.84 -5.53
C GLU A 380 22.89 22.53 -6.03
N GLU A 381 22.13 21.91 -6.96
CA GLU A 381 20.81 22.42 -7.36
C GLU A 381 19.80 22.35 -6.21
N ILE A 382 19.82 21.28 -5.40
CA ILE A 382 19.01 21.19 -4.17
C ILE A 382 19.38 22.34 -3.22
N ARG A 383 20.69 22.59 -2.99
CA ARG A 383 21.13 23.76 -2.20
C ARG A 383 20.72 25.08 -2.86
N ARG A 384 20.66 25.18 -4.19
CA ARG A 384 20.18 26.37 -4.91
C ARG A 384 18.71 26.62 -4.58
N VAL A 385 17.84 25.65 -4.83
CA VAL A 385 16.39 25.75 -4.57
C VAL A 385 16.11 26.13 -3.11
N VAL A 386 16.79 25.50 -2.15
CA VAL A 386 16.60 25.76 -0.70
C VAL A 386 17.21 27.10 -0.22
N ARG A 387 18.10 27.75 -1.00
CA ARG A 387 18.62 29.10 -0.70
C ARG A 387 17.85 30.22 -1.43
N GLU A 388 17.31 29.93 -2.61
CA GLU A 388 16.70 30.92 -3.52
C GLU A 388 15.17 30.92 -3.49
N THR A 389 14.54 29.92 -2.85
CA THR A 389 13.08 29.77 -2.75
C THR A 389 12.66 29.24 -1.38
N ASP A 390 11.41 29.51 -0.98
CA ASP A 390 10.81 28.92 0.21
C ASP A 390 10.35 27.46 0.02
N ILE A 391 10.63 26.82 -1.12
CA ILE A 391 10.07 25.51 -1.49
C ILE A 391 10.75 24.38 -0.69
N PRO A 392 10.03 23.62 0.15
CA PRO A 392 10.58 22.48 0.87
C PRO A 392 11.04 21.39 -0.09
N VAL A 393 12.29 20.96 0.05
CA VAL A 393 12.87 19.83 -0.70
C VAL A 393 13.07 18.64 0.24
N VAL A 394 12.19 17.64 0.13
CA VAL A 394 12.19 16.43 0.97
C VAL A 394 12.92 15.29 0.27
N VAL A 395 14.00 14.82 0.89
CA VAL A 395 14.88 13.76 0.41
C VAL A 395 14.37 12.40 0.89
N SER A 396 13.69 11.69 -0.01
CA SER A 396 13.33 10.28 0.12
C SER A 396 14.31 9.40 -0.69
N ARG A 397 13.95 8.16 -0.94
CA ARG A 397 14.81 7.10 -1.47
C ARG A 397 14.07 6.24 -2.49
N ARG A 398 14.75 5.78 -3.54
CA ARG A 398 14.17 4.91 -4.58
C ARG A 398 14.14 3.39 -4.29
N PRO A 399 14.94 2.80 -3.37
CA PRO A 399 14.77 1.39 -2.98
C PRO A 399 13.52 1.16 -2.11
N GLU A 400 13.03 -0.07 -2.05
CA GLU A 400 11.81 -0.45 -1.29
C GLU A 400 11.98 -0.47 0.24
N GLY A 401 13.18 -0.74 0.76
CA GLY A 401 13.51 -0.64 2.19
C GLY A 401 14.52 0.46 2.50
N GLY A 402 14.46 1.03 3.71
CA GLY A 402 15.49 1.94 4.25
C GLY A 402 14.99 3.26 4.85
N PHE A 403 15.95 4.04 5.35
CA PHE A 403 15.73 5.29 6.07
C PHE A 403 16.63 6.41 5.53
N VAL A 404 16.09 7.63 5.39
CA VAL A 404 16.85 8.85 5.07
C VAL A 404 16.79 9.81 6.25
N GLY A 405 17.91 9.95 6.95
CA GLY A 405 18.04 10.89 8.09
C GLY A 405 18.25 12.34 7.66
N PRO A 406 18.44 13.26 8.63
CA PRO A 406 18.72 14.67 8.35
C PRO A 406 19.90 14.85 7.38
N CYS A 407 19.74 15.76 6.43
CA CYS A 407 20.72 16.00 5.37
C CYS A 407 20.99 17.51 5.20
N GLU A 408 22.21 17.86 4.77
CA GLU A 408 22.66 19.26 4.68
C GLU A 408 21.85 20.09 3.67
N ALA A 409 21.48 19.48 2.53
CA ALA A 409 20.89 20.20 1.41
C ALA A 409 19.36 20.30 1.46
N GLY A 410 18.66 19.43 2.20
CA GLY A 410 17.20 19.33 2.19
C GLY A 410 16.65 18.79 3.52
N ILE A 411 15.49 18.12 3.49
CA ILE A 411 14.81 17.54 4.65
C ILE A 411 14.80 16.00 4.52
N GLY A 412 15.29 15.26 5.52
CA GLY A 412 15.30 13.79 5.47
C GLY A 412 13.90 13.18 5.64
N ALA A 413 13.44 12.36 4.68
CA ALA A 413 12.08 11.80 4.69
C ALA A 413 11.82 10.69 5.73
N GLY A 414 12.84 10.32 6.51
CA GLY A 414 12.79 9.20 7.45
C GLY A 414 12.55 7.87 6.72
N PHE A 415 11.55 7.11 7.16
CA PHE A 415 11.17 5.84 6.54
C PHE A 415 10.30 5.99 5.28
N LEU A 416 9.73 7.17 5.00
CA LEU A 416 8.72 7.31 3.95
C LEU A 416 9.32 7.15 2.55
N ASN A 417 8.66 6.32 1.73
CA ASN A 417 8.91 6.22 0.28
C ASN A 417 8.45 7.52 -0.44
N PRO A 418 8.83 7.75 -1.70
CA PRO A 418 8.63 9.04 -2.36
C PRO A 418 7.15 9.45 -2.46
N GLN A 419 6.26 8.50 -2.77
CA GLN A 419 4.84 8.78 -2.91
C GLN A 419 4.16 9.13 -1.57
N LYS A 420 4.52 8.47 -0.47
CA LYS A 420 4.02 8.85 0.86
C LYS A 420 4.66 10.12 1.39
N ALA A 421 5.94 10.35 1.08
CA ALA A 421 6.59 11.62 1.40
C ALA A 421 5.91 12.79 0.68
N ARG A 422 5.43 12.60 -0.56
CA ARG A 422 4.59 13.57 -1.27
C ARG A 422 3.29 13.83 -0.52
N ILE A 423 2.52 12.80 -0.20
CA ILE A 423 1.24 12.94 0.54
C ILE A 423 1.42 13.70 1.87
N GLN A 424 2.43 13.35 2.68
CA GLN A 424 2.68 14.04 3.95
C GLN A 424 3.15 15.50 3.76
N LEU A 425 3.88 15.80 2.67
CA LEU A 425 4.30 17.17 2.35
C LEU A 425 3.12 18.03 1.85
N GLN A 426 2.22 17.46 1.04
CA GLN A 426 0.99 18.15 0.59
C GLN A 426 0.10 18.54 1.76
N LEU A 427 -0.07 17.66 2.75
CA LEU A 427 -0.83 17.93 3.97
C LEU A 427 -0.15 18.99 4.87
N ALA A 428 1.17 18.97 4.97
CA ALA A 428 1.93 19.99 5.72
C ALA A 428 1.83 21.38 5.07
N LEU A 429 1.83 21.44 3.73
CA LEU A 429 1.65 22.68 2.97
C LEU A 429 0.21 23.23 3.06
N GLU A 430 -0.82 22.38 3.00
CA GLU A 430 -2.23 22.81 3.18
C GLU A 430 -2.46 23.35 4.60
N THR A 431 -1.88 22.69 5.61
CA THR A 431 -1.89 23.17 7.01
C THR A 431 -0.93 24.32 7.28
N SER A 432 -0.32 24.89 6.24
CA SER A 432 0.55 26.09 6.29
C SER A 432 1.74 25.97 7.23
N MET A 433 2.34 24.77 7.33
CA MET A 433 3.60 24.56 8.06
C MET A 433 4.78 25.24 7.33
N ASP A 434 5.67 25.86 8.10
CA ASP A 434 6.95 26.38 7.60
C ASP A 434 8.00 25.25 7.42
N ASN A 435 9.14 25.59 6.82
CA ASN A 435 10.18 24.61 6.49
C ASN A 435 10.84 23.95 7.72
N ASP A 436 10.85 24.60 8.89
CA ASP A 436 11.37 24.01 10.14
C ASP A 436 10.33 23.07 10.78
N ALA A 437 9.05 23.41 10.73
CA ALA A 437 7.96 22.55 11.14
C ALA A 437 7.84 21.30 10.22
N ILE A 438 7.99 21.48 8.90
CA ILE A 438 8.09 20.37 7.92
C ILE A 438 9.32 19.51 8.22
N ARG A 439 10.48 20.12 8.52
CA ARG A 439 11.67 19.36 8.92
C ARG A 439 11.41 18.51 10.15
N ALA A 440 10.85 19.09 11.21
CA ALA A 440 10.56 18.36 12.45
C ALA A 440 9.52 17.24 12.28
N LEU A 441 8.53 17.45 11.41
CA LEU A 441 7.54 16.44 11.01
C LEU A 441 8.21 15.21 10.37
N PHE A 442 9.08 15.41 9.39
CA PHE A 442 9.72 14.34 8.63
C PHE A 442 10.90 13.67 9.35
N GLU A 443 11.80 14.46 9.94
CA GLU A 443 13.00 13.97 10.65
C GLU A 443 12.70 13.51 12.09
N HIS A 444 11.43 13.64 12.52
CA HIS A 444 10.90 13.23 13.84
C HIS A 444 11.59 13.92 15.03
N THR A 445 12.13 15.12 14.83
CA THR A 445 12.75 15.89 15.92
C THR A 445 11.70 16.29 16.95
N GLY A 446 12.03 16.13 18.23
CA GLY A 446 11.10 16.35 19.34
C GLY A 446 10.08 15.22 19.60
N VAL A 447 10.15 14.09 18.87
CA VAL A 447 9.42 12.86 19.24
C VAL A 447 10.33 12.00 20.14
N HIS A 448 9.94 11.81 21.39
CA HIS A 448 10.64 11.04 22.42
C HIS A 448 9.70 9.99 23.04
#